data_AF-A0A2X1NF03-F1
#
_entry.id   AF-A0A2X1NF03-F1
#
_cell.length_a   1.000
_cell.length_b   1.000
_cell.length_c   1.000
_cell.angle_alpha   90.00
_cell.angle_beta   90.00
_cell.angle_gamma   90.00
#
_symmetry.space_group_name_H-M   'P 1'
#
loop_
_entity.id
_entity.type
_entity.pdbx_description
1 polymer ?
#
loop_
_entity_poly.entity_id
_entity_poly.type
_entity_poly.pdbx_seq_one_letter_code
_entity_poly.pdbx_strand_id
1 'polypeptide(L)' 'MVFSGAAENEADYIEAQEYLANTPYFVVDKYIPHKPALSKAQDKGLSLIECSYVAPRKKADDVIQGIINQLEALTTAA' A
#
# COMPACT_ATOMS: atom_id res chain seq x y z
N MET A 1 -3.98 2.49 -8.65
CA MET A 1 -2.99 3.40 -8.05
C MET A 1 -2.68 2.89 -6.65
N VAL A 2 -1.42 2.93 -6.24
CA VAL A 2 -0.96 2.49 -4.91
C VAL A 2 -0.22 3.64 -4.27
N PHE A 3 -0.53 3.93 -3.01
CA PHE A 3 0.17 4.92 -2.21
C PHE A 3 1.37 4.27 -1.52
N SER A 4 2.58 4.64 -1.95
CA SER A 4 3.84 4.17 -1.37
C SER A 4 4.62 5.32 -0.77
N GLY A 5 4.97 5.22 0.51
CA GLY A 5 5.67 6.29 1.24
C GLY A 5 4.84 7.57 1.38
N ALA A 6 3.52 7.49 1.19
CA ALA A 6 2.66 8.64 0.93
C ALA A 6 2.20 9.40 2.19
N ALA A 7 2.20 8.75 3.36
CA ALA A 7 1.65 9.34 4.57
C ALA A 7 2.37 8.87 5.84
N GLU A 8 2.60 9.80 6.77
CA GLU A 8 3.08 9.47 8.12
C GLU A 8 1.96 8.96 9.02
N ASN A 9 0.73 9.40 8.74
CA ASN A 9 -0.51 9.11 9.46
C ASN A 9 -1.61 8.56 8.51
N GLU A 10 -2.80 8.26 9.03
CA GLU A 10 -3.92 7.71 8.25
C GLU A 10 -4.82 8.79 7.63
N ALA A 11 -4.86 9.98 8.21
CA ALA A 11 -5.67 11.10 7.73
C ALA A 11 -5.20 11.58 6.35
N ASP A 12 -3.89 11.75 6.15
CA ASP A 12 -3.33 12.17 4.86
C ASP A 12 -3.66 11.17 3.74
N TYR A 13 -3.72 9.87 4.08
CA TYR A 13 -4.10 8.82 3.16
C TYR A 13 -5.59 8.92 2.77
N ILE A 14 -6.47 9.18 3.74
CA ILE A 14 -7.91 9.35 3.49
C ILE A 14 -8.15 10.55 2.57
N GLU A 15 -7.53 11.70 2.87
CA GLU A 15 -7.66 12.90 2.04
C GLU A 15 -7.17 12.67 0.60
N ALA A 16 -6.04 11.97 0.44
CA ALA A 16 -5.51 11.63 -0.88
C ALA A 16 -6.43 10.66 -1.64
N GLN A 17 -7.04 9.70 -0.94
CA GLN A 17 -8.01 8.78 -1.52
C GLN A 17 -9.27 9.53 -1.99
N GLU A 18 -9.79 10.45 -1.17
CA GLU A 18 -10.95 11.28 -1.51
C GLU A 18 -10.69 12.18 -2.72
N TYR A 19 -9.50 12.78 -2.80
CA TYR A 19 -9.09 13.56 -3.95
C TYR A 19 -9.11 12.72 -5.24
N LEU A 20 -8.51 11.52 -5.20
CA LEU A 20 -8.42 10.63 -6.35
C LEU A 20 -9.74 9.94 -6.73
N ALA A 21 -10.72 9.89 -5.83
CA ALA A 21 -12.05 9.34 -6.14
C ALA A 21 -12.75 10.09 -7.28
N ASN A 22 -12.33 11.31 -7.58
CA ASN A 22 -12.81 12.10 -8.72
C ASN A 22 -12.15 11.72 -10.06
N THR A 23 -11.30 10.69 -10.08
CA THR A 23 -10.57 10.22 -11.27
C THR A 23 -11.03 8.81 -11.67
N PRO A 24 -10.83 8.38 -12.93
CA PRO A 24 -11.24 7.04 -13.37
C PRO A 24 -10.30 5.92 -12.88
N TYR A 25 -9.28 6.24 -12.08
CA TYR A 25 -8.30 5.27 -11.63
C TYR A 25 -8.75 4.58 -10.35
N PHE A 26 -8.77 3.24 -10.38
CA PHE A 26 -8.94 2.46 -9.15
C PHE A 26 -7.79 2.73 -8.19
N VAL A 27 -8.11 3.00 -6.92
CA VAL A 27 -7.14 3.16 -5.83
C VAL A 27 -7.20 1.91 -4.96
N VAL A 28 -6.06 1.25 -4.76
CA VAL A 28 -5.96 0.09 -3.89
C VAL A 28 -6.22 0.53 -2.44
N ASP A 29 -7.08 -0.21 -1.73
CA ASP A 29 -7.30 0.00 -0.30
C ASP A 29 -6.00 -0.29 0.46
N LYS A 30 -5.68 0.56 1.45
CA LYS A 30 -4.44 0.62 2.23
C LYS A 30 -3.26 1.27 1.50
N TYR A 31 -2.22 1.54 2.28
CA TYR A 31 -1.01 2.24 1.84
C TYR A 31 0.24 1.72 2.54
N ILE A 32 1.39 1.91 1.89
CA ILE A 32 2.69 1.69 2.53
C ILE A 32 3.08 2.98 3.27
N PRO A 33 3.18 2.96 4.61
CA PRO A 33 3.53 4.15 5.36
C PRO A 33 5.00 4.49 5.18
N HIS A 34 5.35 5.77 5.29
CA HIS A 34 6.74 6.18 5.38
C HIS A 34 7.26 5.86 6.79
N LYS A 35 8.00 4.76 6.95
CA LYS A 35 8.59 4.34 8.23
C LYS A 35 10.07 3.95 8.05
N PRO A 36 10.98 4.43 8.91
CA PRO A 36 12.40 4.07 8.83
C PRO A 36 12.67 2.56 8.89
N ALA A 37 11.80 1.80 9.54
CA ALA A 37 11.87 0.34 9.60
C ALA A 37 11.78 -0.33 8.22
N LEU A 38 11.00 0.25 7.30
CA LEU A 38 10.85 -0.24 5.92
C LEU A 38 12.08 0.12 5.08
N SER A 39 12.54 1.38 5.17
CA SER A 39 13.77 1.82 4.50
C SER A 39 14.99 0.98 4.92
N LYS A 40 15.15 0.73 6.23
CA LYS A 40 16.23 -0.12 6.76
C LYS A 40 16.16 -1.57 6.29
N ALA A 41 14.97 -2.08 5.94
CA ALA A 41 14.85 -3.41 5.35
C ALA A 41 15.36 -3.39 3.90
N GLN A 42 14.94 -2.39 3.13
CA GLN A 42 15.39 -2.19 1.75
C GLN A 42 16.90 -1.92 1.63
N ASP A 43 17.48 -1.16 2.56
CA ASP A 43 18.93 -0.91 2.64
C ASP A 43 19.73 -2.22 2.80
N LYS A 44 19.10 -3.27 3.34
CA LYS A 44 19.69 -4.61 3.48
C LYS A 44 19.37 -5.54 2.30
N GLY A 45 18.73 -5.04 1.25
CA GLY A 45 18.27 -5.81 0.11
C GLY A 45 17.01 -6.66 0.39
N LEU A 46 16.31 -6.41 1.49
CA LEU A 46 15.09 -7.13 1.85
C LEU A 46 13.85 -6.44 1.26
N SER A 47 12.82 -7.24 0.98
CA SER A 47 11.50 -6.72 0.63
C SER A 47 10.78 -6.12 1.85
N LEU A 48 9.70 -5.37 1.59
CA LEU A 48 8.91 -4.72 2.65
C LEU A 48 8.23 -5.75 3.58
N ILE A 49 7.84 -6.92 3.03
CA ILE A 49 7.25 -8.03 3.80
C ILE A 49 8.29 -8.79 4.64
N GLU A 50 9.58 -8.53 4.42
CA GLU A 50 10.69 -9.08 5.21
C GLU A 50 11.18 -8.11 6.29
N CYS A 51 10.52 -6.96 6.46
CA CYS A 51 10.82 -6.02 7.55
C CYS A 51 10.75 -6.72 8.92
N SER A 52 11.66 -6.40 9.85
CA SER A 52 11.68 -7.07 11.16
C SER A 52 10.44 -6.79 12.02
N TYR A 53 9.69 -5.73 11.74
CA TYR A 53 8.54 -5.29 12.54
C TYR A 53 7.23 -5.77 11.93
N VAL A 54 6.37 -6.38 12.77
CA VAL A 54 5.10 -6.99 12.35
C VAL A 54 4.13 -5.97 11.72
N ALA A 55 3.96 -4.81 12.34
CA ALA A 55 2.97 -3.84 11.88
C ALA A 55 3.29 -3.25 10.48
N PRO A 56 4.52 -2.80 10.18
CA PRO A 56 4.91 -2.38 8.83
C PRO A 56 4.81 -3.52 7.79
N ARG A 57 5.18 -4.76 8.15
CA ARG A 57 5.01 -5.91 7.27
C ARG A 57 3.54 -6.14 6.91
N LYS A 58 2.66 -6.14 7.91
CA LYS A 58 1.22 -6.35 7.70
C LYS A 58 0.63 -5.31 6.75
N LYS A 59 0.99 -4.03 6.91
CA LYS A 59 0.55 -2.98 5.97
C LYS A 59 1.03 -3.23 4.54
N ALA A 60 2.25 -3.75 4.36
CA ALA A 60 2.73 -4.14 3.03
C ALA A 60 1.96 -5.32 2.44
N ASP A 61 1.65 -6.32 3.27
CA ASP A 61 0.86 -7.49 2.90
C ASP A 61 -0.57 -7.11 2.51
N ASP A 62 -1.22 -6.22 3.27
CA ASP A 62 -2.57 -5.73 2.98
C ASP A 62 -2.64 -5.03 1.60
N VAL A 63 -1.61 -4.25 1.24
CA VAL A 63 -1.51 -3.61 -0.09
C VAL A 63 -1.35 -4.67 -1.20
N ILE A 64 -0.51 -5.70 -0.98
CA ILE A 64 -0.35 -6.80 -1.94
C ILE A 64 -1.69 -7.50 -2.16
N GLN A 65 -2.42 -7.82 -1.09
CA GLN A 65 -3.73 -8.44 -1.18
C GLN A 65 -4.74 -7.55 -1.91
N GLY A 66 -4.71 -6.23 -1.68
CA GLY A 66 -5.56 -5.29 -2.42
C GLY A 66 -5.29 -5.28 -3.93
N ILE A 67 -4.02 -5.43 -4.35
CA ILE A 67 -3.66 -5.59 -5.76
C ILE A 67 -4.19 -6.91 -6.32
N ILE A 68 -4.03 -8.02 -5.58
CA ILE A 68 -4.54 -9.33 -5.98
C ILE A 68 -6.06 -9.28 -6.17
N ASN A 69 -6.79 -8.74 -5.20
CA ASN A 69 -8.25 -8.61 -5.26
C ASN A 69 -8.69 -7.80 -6.50
N GLN A 70 -7.98 -6.72 -6.83
CA GLN A 70 -8.30 -5.93 -8.01
C GLN A 70 -8.03 -6.70 -9.30
N LEU A 71 -6.93 -7.45 -9.36
CA LEU A 71 -6.62 -8.29 -10.50
C LEU A 71 -7.70 -9.36 -10.69
N GLU A 72 -8.11 -10.04 -9.63
CA GLU A 72 -9.20 -11.03 -9.63
C GLU A 72 -10.52 -10.43 -10.09
N ALA A 73 -10.85 -9.21 -9.65
CA ALA A 73 -12.05 -8.51 -10.09
C ALA A 73 -12.03 -8.23 -11.60
N LEU A 74 -10.87 -7.87 -12.15
CA LEU A 74 -10.71 -7.59 -13.58
C LEU A 74 -10.71 -8.86 -14.44
N THR A 75 -10.19 -9.98 -13.94
CA THR A 75 -10.10 -11.25 -14.69
C THR A 75 -11.34 -12.13 -14.55
N THR A 76 -12.11 -11.98 -13.47
CA THR A 76 -13.38 -12.71 -13.28
C THR A 76 -14.56 -11.99 -13.96
N ALA A 77 -14.45 -10.67 -14.14
CA ALA A 77 -15.45 -9.88 -14.87
C ALA A 77 -15.27 -9.92 -16.41
N ALA A 78 -14.23 -10.58 -16.90
CA ALA A 78 -13.92 -10.80 -18.32
C ALA A 78 -14.36 -12.19 -18.77
#